data_AF-A0A6B1CYX5-F1
#
_entry.id   AF-A0A6B1CYX5-F1
#
_cell.length_a   1.000
_cell.length_b   1.000
_cell.length_c   1.000
_cell.angle_alpha   90.00
_cell.angle_beta   90.00
_cell.angle_gamma   90.00
#
_symmetry.space_group_name_H-M   'P 1'
#
loop_
_entity.id
_entity.type
_entity.pdbx_description
1 polymer ?
#
loop_
_entity_poly.entity_id
_entity_poly.type
_entity_poly.pdbx_seq_one_letter_code
_entity_poly.pdbx_strand_id
1 'polypeptide(L)'
;MRSDIYRMRESIVSTLEYFLTQQGRTLHQIDRNAQTDISEHDKPVWHTPKGLMEKVANHLRLDSSIWDKDRDTDDFCRLIQNEIIKHRRQGHIIYAKRAFRCILPVQNEPAKPAINEVNQMRHTMSEMFQAILHPSNGSKDNTYKFALARAILDHCQSSASLNVSYEYLAERFLKYYWHQICKYHIRQDFHTIKKAAVVTIIQNIFKEPPGSFDLCRKEDVTRAIDLIQKRVFGHARQKTSIVVHKFQNIRVGRHVVEQRSFYEPDDNMQMIRLTPQAHDFFRLNGHILYKSVFFEWAKFLERVNGSLPMLLSKVEQDNIKRRGLVLYRNKYLQYTDECFYCKNMLKGGHTEVDHLIPWSYIFEDEAWNLVLACHECNHKKSNSLPQEEFLSDLVKRNEKEQHNITILYRSLRRLGRDKDWQEEINNHYKNCMSYGFLPIKLP
;
A
#
# COMPACT_ATOMS: atom_id res chain seq x y z
N MET A 1 -22.92 36.46 3.72
CA MET A 1 -23.83 35.64 4.57
C MET A 1 -23.63 34.14 4.37
N ARG A 2 -24.04 33.50 3.25
CA ARG A 2 -23.80 32.05 3.02
C ARG A 2 -22.33 31.63 3.07
N SER A 3 -21.42 32.51 2.64
CA SER A 3 -19.96 32.28 2.66
C SER A 3 -19.35 32.29 4.05
N ASP A 4 -19.98 32.98 5.01
CA ASP A 4 -19.33 33.33 6.28
C ASP A 4 -19.60 32.26 7.33
N ILE A 5 -20.83 31.73 7.37
CA ILE A 5 -21.20 30.58 8.21
C ILE A 5 -20.45 29.31 7.78
N TYR A 6 -20.24 29.10 6.48
CA TYR A 6 -19.49 27.93 5.99
C TYR A 6 -18.02 27.98 6.41
N ARG A 7 -17.39 29.16 6.39
CA ARG A 7 -16.01 29.36 6.88
C ARG A 7 -15.89 29.22 8.40
N MET A 8 -16.94 29.58 9.14
CA MET A 8 -16.97 29.52 10.61
C MET A 8 -17.55 28.21 11.17
N ARG A 9 -17.88 27.23 10.31
CA ARG A 9 -18.59 26.01 10.70
C ARG A 9 -17.92 25.25 11.85
N GLU A 10 -16.61 25.05 11.78
CA GLU A 10 -15.85 24.34 12.82
C GLU A 10 -15.90 25.09 14.16
N SER A 11 -15.73 26.42 14.14
CA SER A 11 -15.82 27.27 15.34
C SER A 11 -17.23 27.26 15.94
N ILE A 12 -18.28 27.26 15.09
CA ILE A 12 -19.68 27.18 15.52
C ILE A 12 -19.97 25.83 16.18
N VAL A 13 -19.55 24.72 15.56
CA VAL A 13 -19.74 23.37 16.10
C VAL A 13 -18.97 23.19 17.41
N SER A 14 -17.70 23.60 17.47
CA SER A 14 -16.89 23.50 18.69
C SER A 14 -17.47 24.33 19.85
N THR A 15 -17.96 25.54 19.57
CA THR A 15 -18.60 26.40 20.57
C THR A 15 -19.94 25.83 21.04
N LEU A 16 -20.72 25.25 20.12
CA LEU A 16 -21.96 24.55 20.46
C LEU A 16 -21.68 23.36 21.39
N GLU A 17 -20.71 22.52 21.07
CA GLU A 17 -20.30 21.39 21.90
C GLU A 17 -19.81 21.84 23.28
N TYR A 18 -19.07 22.96 23.37
CA TYR A 18 -18.68 23.57 24.63
C TYR A 18 -19.87 23.95 25.53
N PHE A 19 -20.93 24.53 24.96
CA PHE A 19 -22.12 24.88 25.73
C PHE A 19 -23.00 23.68 26.07
N LEU A 20 -23.02 22.65 25.23
CA LEU A 20 -23.67 21.37 25.53
C LEU A 20 -22.95 20.61 26.65
N THR A 21 -21.64 20.83 26.82
CA THR A 21 -20.78 20.20 27.85
C THR A 21 -20.59 21.03 29.13
N GLN A 22 -21.30 22.16 29.30
CA GLN A 22 -21.23 23.03 30.48
C GLN A 22 -19.80 23.45 30.89
N GLN A 23 -19.17 24.29 30.07
CA GLN A 23 -17.87 24.93 30.38
C GLN A 23 -16.70 23.96 30.59
N GLY A 24 -16.77 22.74 30.05
CA GLY A 24 -15.66 21.79 30.08
C GLY A 24 -15.48 21.04 31.41
N ARG A 25 -16.54 20.89 32.23
CA ARG A 25 -16.50 20.03 33.43
C ARG A 25 -17.42 18.82 33.26
N THR A 26 -16.87 17.63 33.48
CA THR A 26 -17.58 16.35 33.40
C THR A 26 -18.42 16.13 34.67
N LEU A 27 -19.66 15.70 34.48
CA LEU A 27 -20.71 15.46 35.50
C LEU A 27 -20.43 14.28 36.44
N HIS A 28 -19.16 13.91 36.66
CA HIS A 28 -18.79 12.78 37.50
C HIS A 28 -18.49 13.16 38.97
N GLN A 29 -18.66 14.44 39.34
CA GLN A 29 -18.62 14.87 40.75
C GLN A 29 -19.98 14.83 41.44
N ILE A 30 -21.03 14.40 40.74
CA ILE A 30 -22.39 14.29 41.29
C ILE A 30 -22.96 12.95 40.84
N ASP A 31 -22.59 11.86 41.52
CA ASP A 31 -23.56 10.96 42.17
C ASP A 31 -22.84 9.73 42.78
N ARG A 32 -22.64 9.76 44.10
CA ARG A 32 -23.21 8.77 45.02
C ARG A 32 -22.75 9.06 46.45
N ASN A 33 -23.74 9.28 47.31
CA ASN A 33 -23.71 9.43 48.77
C ASN A 33 -23.52 10.87 49.30
N ALA A 34 -24.63 11.61 49.43
CA ALA A 34 -25.03 12.25 50.70
C ALA A 34 -26.26 13.13 50.49
N GLN A 35 -27.27 12.96 51.35
CA GLN A 35 -28.20 14.03 51.68
C GLN A 35 -27.40 15.18 52.31
N THR A 36 -26.93 16.15 51.53
CA THR A 36 -26.40 17.44 52.01
C THR A 36 -26.41 18.46 50.88
N ASP A 37 -26.64 19.73 51.24
CA ASP A 37 -26.76 20.91 50.37
C ASP A 37 -25.92 20.89 49.09
N ILE A 38 -26.60 20.89 47.95
CA ILE A 38 -26.00 21.03 46.61
C ILE A 38 -25.85 22.53 46.32
N SER A 39 -24.63 22.97 45.97
CA SER A 39 -24.36 24.36 45.56
C SER A 39 -25.22 24.75 44.34
N GLU A 40 -25.60 26.02 44.20
CA GLU A 40 -26.39 26.50 43.04
C GLU A 40 -25.74 26.20 41.67
N HIS A 41 -24.44 25.89 41.66
CA HIS A 41 -23.64 25.59 40.46
C HIS A 41 -23.72 24.13 39.98
N ASP A 42 -24.33 23.24 40.77
CA ASP A 42 -24.36 21.79 40.51
C ASP A 42 -25.75 21.29 40.03
N LYS A 43 -26.66 22.21 39.70
CA LYS A 43 -28.01 21.89 39.20
C LYS A 43 -27.98 21.52 37.71
N PRO A 44 -28.78 20.51 37.27
CA PRO A 44 -28.85 20.11 35.86
C PRO A 44 -29.34 21.26 34.97
N VAL A 45 -28.52 21.64 33.99
CA VAL A 45 -28.83 22.75 33.07
C VAL A 45 -29.65 22.27 31.88
N TRP A 46 -30.78 22.94 31.66
CA TRP A 46 -31.67 22.73 30.52
C TRP A 46 -31.48 23.84 29.49
N HIS A 47 -31.40 23.47 28.21
CA HIS A 47 -31.26 24.41 27.10
C HIS A 47 -32.56 24.50 26.32
N THR A 48 -33.00 25.73 26.03
CA THR A 48 -33.92 25.95 24.92
C THR A 48 -33.10 26.10 23.64
N PRO A 49 -33.58 25.63 22.47
CA PRO A 49 -32.86 25.80 21.20
C PRO A 49 -32.48 27.27 20.94
N LYS A 50 -33.40 28.21 21.20
CA LYS A 50 -33.18 29.65 21.05
C LYS A 50 -32.11 30.18 22.00
N GLY A 51 -32.17 29.83 23.29
CA GLY A 51 -31.17 30.29 24.27
C GLY A 51 -29.77 29.71 24.03
N LEU A 52 -29.67 28.51 23.44
CA LEU A 52 -28.38 27.94 23.04
C LEU A 52 -27.79 28.64 21.81
N MET A 53 -28.63 28.96 20.83
CA MET A 53 -28.22 29.76 19.66
C MET A 53 -27.71 31.14 20.08
N GLU A 54 -28.43 31.82 20.96
CA GLU A 54 -28.02 33.11 21.56
C GLU A 54 -26.65 33.02 22.24
N LYS A 55 -26.41 31.97 23.04
CA LYS A 55 -25.12 31.76 23.72
C LYS A 55 -23.98 31.54 22.73
N VAL A 56 -24.17 30.71 21.71
CA VAL A 56 -23.15 30.45 20.69
C VAL A 56 -22.85 31.72 19.89
N ALA A 57 -23.89 32.45 19.48
CA ALA A 57 -23.76 33.69 18.73
C ALA A 57 -23.01 34.77 19.52
N ASN A 58 -23.37 34.97 20.78
CA ASN A 58 -22.69 35.92 21.67
C ASN A 58 -21.23 35.53 21.93
N HIS A 59 -20.94 34.25 22.13
CA HIS A 59 -19.57 33.77 22.37
C HIS A 59 -18.66 34.02 21.17
N LEU A 60 -19.18 33.80 19.96
CA LEU A 60 -18.45 34.03 18.71
C LEU A 60 -18.53 35.49 18.24
N ARG A 61 -19.18 36.38 19.00
CA ARG A 61 -19.41 37.79 18.66
C ARG A 61 -20.04 37.96 17.27
N LEU A 62 -20.99 37.09 16.94
CA LEU A 62 -21.71 37.16 15.68
C LEU A 62 -22.63 38.39 15.67
N ASP A 63 -22.59 39.13 14.57
CA ASP A 63 -23.50 40.26 14.35
C ASP A 63 -24.96 39.78 14.36
N SER A 64 -25.87 40.55 14.95
CA SER A 64 -27.29 40.20 15.06
C SER A 64 -27.96 40.01 13.70
N SER A 65 -27.44 40.62 12.63
CA SER A 65 -27.90 40.39 11.26
C SER A 65 -27.68 38.94 10.76
N ILE A 66 -26.83 38.16 11.43
CA ILE A 66 -26.48 36.77 11.09
C ILE A 66 -27.45 35.77 11.75
N TRP A 67 -28.05 36.08 12.90
CA TRP A 67 -28.79 35.09 13.69
C TRP A 67 -30.15 35.56 14.26
N ASP A 68 -30.47 36.85 14.23
CA ASP A 68 -31.67 37.44 14.87
C ASP A 68 -32.78 37.85 13.87
N LYS A 69 -33.17 36.94 12.97
CA LYS A 69 -34.37 37.14 12.13
C LYS A 69 -35.28 35.93 12.17
N ASP A 70 -36.56 36.16 12.47
CA ASP A 70 -37.69 35.22 12.49
C ASP A 70 -37.91 34.49 11.14
N ARG A 71 -36.95 33.71 10.66
CA ARG A 71 -37.10 32.89 9.45
C ARG A 71 -36.38 31.56 9.63
N ASP A 72 -37.14 30.49 9.47
CA ASP A 72 -36.70 29.08 9.42
C ASP A 72 -35.74 28.75 8.24
N THR A 73 -34.98 29.73 7.75
CA THR A 73 -34.10 29.61 6.58
C THR A 73 -32.67 30.09 6.78
N ASP A 74 -32.30 30.54 7.98
CA ASP A 74 -30.93 30.95 8.29
C ASP A 74 -29.97 29.74 8.42
N ASP A 75 -28.81 29.82 7.78
CA ASP A 75 -27.85 28.72 7.66
C ASP A 75 -27.15 28.44 9.01
N PHE A 76 -27.07 29.43 9.91
CA PHE A 76 -26.55 29.24 11.27
C PHE A 76 -27.57 28.48 12.13
N CYS A 77 -28.84 28.91 12.12
CA CYS A 77 -29.93 28.17 12.76
C CYS A 77 -30.02 26.70 12.29
N ARG A 78 -29.93 26.46 10.97
CA ARG A 78 -29.92 25.09 10.42
C ARG A 78 -28.71 24.27 10.88
N LEU A 79 -27.53 24.87 10.91
CA LEU A 79 -26.31 24.19 11.37
C LEU A 79 -26.45 23.74 12.83
N ILE A 80 -26.87 24.64 13.72
CA ILE A 80 -27.09 24.33 15.14
C ILE A 80 -28.17 23.26 15.32
N GLN A 81 -29.30 23.38 14.60
CA GLN A 81 -30.39 22.38 14.66
C GLN A 81 -29.93 21.00 14.16
N ASN A 82 -29.18 20.93 13.06
CA ASN A 82 -28.66 19.68 12.52
C ASN A 82 -27.70 19.00 13.50
N GLU A 83 -26.87 19.77 14.19
CA GLU A 83 -25.93 19.23 15.18
C GLU A 83 -26.67 18.74 16.43
N ILE A 84 -27.69 19.47 16.91
CA ILE A 84 -28.58 19.01 17.98
C ILE A 84 -29.28 17.69 17.58
N ILE A 85 -29.79 17.60 16.36
CA ILE A 85 -30.43 16.38 15.83
C ILE A 85 -29.41 15.23 15.77
N LYS A 86 -28.17 15.49 15.38
CA LYS A 86 -27.09 14.50 15.34
C LYS A 86 -26.79 13.97 16.74
N HIS A 87 -26.59 14.84 17.74
CA HIS A 87 -26.40 14.42 19.13
C HIS A 87 -27.60 13.67 19.70
N ARG A 88 -28.83 14.07 19.33
CA ARG A 88 -30.05 13.34 19.70
C ARG A 88 -30.06 11.93 19.12
N ARG A 89 -29.74 11.75 17.83
CA ARG A 89 -29.67 10.43 17.19
C ARG A 89 -28.62 9.51 17.82
N GLN A 90 -27.58 10.10 18.41
CA GLN A 90 -26.54 9.40 19.15
C GLN A 90 -26.93 9.10 20.60
N GLY A 91 -28.13 9.48 21.05
CA GLY A 91 -28.60 9.25 22.42
C GLY A 91 -28.06 10.24 23.45
N HIS A 92 -27.34 11.29 23.02
CA HIS A 92 -26.68 12.26 23.90
C HIS A 92 -27.63 13.34 24.43
N ILE A 93 -28.92 13.32 24.10
CA ILE A 93 -29.87 14.38 24.48
C ILE A 93 -31.18 13.77 24.98
N ILE A 94 -31.64 14.25 26.14
CA ILE A 94 -33.01 14.05 26.63
C ILE A 94 -33.83 15.33 26.52
N TYR A 95 -35.11 15.19 26.22
CA TYR A 95 -36.05 16.30 26.10
C TYR A 95 -37.04 16.31 27.28
N ALA A 96 -37.35 17.49 27.79
CA ALA A 96 -38.48 17.73 28.68
C ALA A 96 -39.19 19.02 28.28
N LYS A 97 -40.49 18.95 28.01
CA LYS A 97 -41.31 20.05 27.49
C LYS A 97 -40.70 20.65 26.20
N ARG A 98 -40.14 21.87 26.29
CA ARG A 98 -39.54 22.65 25.18
C ARG A 98 -38.03 22.87 25.36
N ALA A 99 -37.43 22.19 26.33
CA ALA A 99 -36.00 22.26 26.60
C ALA A 99 -35.39 20.86 26.50
N PHE A 100 -34.08 20.82 26.30
CA PHE A 100 -33.32 19.59 26.24
C PHE A 100 -32.07 19.69 27.08
N ARG A 101 -31.59 18.54 27.55
CA ARG A 101 -30.35 18.41 28.31
C ARG A 101 -29.44 17.44 27.59
N CYS A 102 -28.16 17.80 27.51
CA CYS A 102 -27.14 16.90 27.02
C CYS A 102 -26.73 15.92 28.13
N ILE A 103 -26.77 14.63 27.82
CA ILE A 103 -26.21 13.54 28.62
C ILE A 103 -25.04 13.02 27.80
N LEU A 104 -23.97 13.81 27.70
CA LEU A 104 -22.74 13.25 27.18
C LEU A 104 -22.26 12.25 28.22
N PRO A 105 -22.02 10.96 27.86
CA PRO A 105 -21.12 10.18 28.67
C PRO A 105 -19.83 11.00 28.74
N VAL A 106 -19.21 11.05 29.92
CA VAL A 106 -17.83 11.46 30.02
C VAL A 106 -17.13 10.75 28.86
N GLN A 107 -16.45 11.48 27.97
CA GLN A 107 -15.24 10.87 27.44
C GLN A 107 -14.42 10.63 28.70
N ASN A 108 -14.63 9.49 29.35
CA ASN A 108 -13.55 8.86 30.03
C ASN A 108 -12.50 8.88 28.94
N GLU A 109 -11.40 9.60 29.15
CA GLU A 109 -10.17 9.11 28.54
C GLU A 109 -10.27 7.60 28.74
N PRO A 110 -10.39 6.79 27.68
CA PRO A 110 -10.51 5.36 27.85
C PRO A 110 -9.39 5.02 28.81
N ALA A 111 -9.74 4.48 29.98
CA ALA A 111 -8.81 4.31 31.08
C ALA A 111 -7.50 3.86 30.45
N LYS A 112 -6.43 4.69 30.57
CA LYS A 112 -5.22 4.54 29.73
C LYS A 112 -5.00 3.05 29.57
N PRO A 113 -5.15 2.50 28.35
CA PRO A 113 -5.28 1.06 28.18
C PRO A 113 -4.13 0.44 28.95
N ALA A 114 -4.45 -0.59 29.74
CA ALA A 114 -3.43 -1.21 30.58
C ALA A 114 -2.22 -1.48 29.69
N ILE A 115 -1.00 -1.34 30.20
CA ILE A 115 0.23 -1.47 29.39
C ILE A 115 0.18 -2.75 28.51
N ASN A 116 -0.43 -3.80 29.03
CA ASN A 116 -0.70 -5.05 28.31
C ASN A 116 -1.65 -4.91 27.10
N GLU A 117 -2.75 -4.15 27.21
CA GLU A 117 -3.68 -3.89 26.10
C GLU A 117 -3.02 -3.05 24.99
N VAL A 118 -2.22 -2.04 25.37
CA VAL A 118 -1.43 -1.26 24.41
C VAL A 118 -0.42 -2.15 23.68
N ASN A 119 0.28 -3.00 24.43
CA ASN A 119 1.26 -3.92 23.85
C ASN A 119 0.60 -4.96 22.93
N GLN A 120 -0.54 -5.52 23.34
CA GLN A 120 -1.30 -6.46 22.52
C GLN A 120 -1.81 -5.80 21.24
N MET A 121 -2.34 -4.59 21.33
CA MET A 121 -2.77 -3.83 20.16
C MET A 121 -1.60 -3.55 19.21
N ARG A 122 -0.46 -3.10 19.73
CA ARG A 122 0.76 -2.90 18.92
C ARG A 122 1.24 -4.17 18.25
N HIS A 123 1.16 -5.31 18.94
CA HIS A 123 1.49 -6.62 18.38
C HIS A 123 0.57 -6.96 17.22
N THR A 124 -0.74 -6.88 17.41
CA THR A 124 -1.75 -7.13 16.37
C THR A 124 -1.51 -6.24 15.15
N MET A 125 -1.27 -4.93 15.35
CA MET A 125 -0.99 -4.01 14.23
C MET A 125 0.31 -4.36 13.50
N SER A 126 1.33 -4.83 14.22
CA SER A 126 2.58 -5.32 13.63
C SER A 126 2.34 -6.55 12.75
N GLU A 127 1.64 -7.56 13.26
CA GLU A 127 1.29 -8.77 12.51
C GLU A 127 0.47 -8.46 11.26
N MET A 128 -0.52 -7.57 11.39
CA MET A 128 -1.35 -7.14 10.27
C MET A 128 -0.54 -6.39 9.22
N PHE A 129 0.33 -5.47 9.64
CA PHE A 129 1.17 -4.72 8.71
C PHE A 129 2.12 -5.64 7.95
N GLN A 130 2.78 -6.56 8.66
CA GLN A 130 3.62 -7.58 8.04
C GLN A 130 2.81 -8.46 7.08
N ALA A 131 1.62 -8.91 7.48
CA ALA A 131 0.76 -9.71 6.62
C ALA A 131 0.32 -8.98 5.36
N ILE A 132 0.03 -7.67 5.43
CA ILE A 132 -0.29 -6.85 4.25
C ILE A 132 0.90 -6.81 3.28
N LEU A 133 2.13 -6.70 3.78
CA LEU A 133 3.34 -6.58 2.97
C LEU A 133 3.85 -7.94 2.46
N HIS A 134 3.65 -9.02 3.20
CA HIS A 134 4.21 -10.33 2.86
C HIS A 134 3.57 -10.97 1.61
N PRO A 135 4.33 -11.41 0.59
CA PRO A 135 3.81 -11.90 -0.68
C PRO A 135 2.86 -13.11 -0.60
N SER A 136 2.90 -13.92 0.46
CA SER A 136 2.04 -15.11 0.60
C SER A 136 0.57 -14.77 0.88
N ASN A 137 0.28 -13.57 1.40
CA ASN A 137 -1.04 -13.21 1.94
C ASN A 137 -1.88 -12.40 0.94
N GLY A 138 -1.53 -12.48 -0.34
CA GLY A 138 -2.29 -11.91 -1.46
C GLY A 138 -1.43 -11.88 -2.74
N SER A 139 -2.05 -12.01 -3.91
CA SER A 139 -1.33 -11.81 -5.18
C SER A 139 -0.96 -10.32 -5.30
N LYS A 140 0.29 -10.01 -4.97
CA LYS A 140 0.85 -8.69 -5.21
C LYS A 140 1.31 -8.65 -6.67
N ASP A 141 0.58 -7.91 -7.48
CA ASP A 141 0.91 -7.77 -8.89
C ASP A 141 1.82 -6.56 -9.15
N ASN A 142 1.91 -5.63 -8.20
CA ASN A 142 2.74 -4.42 -8.27
C ASN A 142 3.19 -3.93 -6.87
N THR A 143 4.01 -2.88 -6.85
CA THR A 143 4.62 -2.32 -5.64
C THR A 143 3.79 -1.27 -4.90
N TYR A 144 2.53 -1.02 -5.28
CA TYR A 144 1.74 0.10 -4.73
C TYR A 144 1.49 -0.02 -3.23
N LYS A 145 1.34 -1.24 -2.70
CA LYS A 145 1.19 -1.43 -1.25
C LYS A 145 2.44 -0.99 -0.49
N PHE A 146 3.64 -1.28 -1.01
CA PHE A 146 4.90 -0.84 -0.38
C PHE A 146 5.04 0.68 -0.42
N ALA A 147 4.73 1.30 -1.56
CA ALA A 147 4.76 2.75 -1.71
C ALA A 147 3.74 3.45 -0.80
N LEU A 148 2.53 2.91 -0.65
CA LEU A 148 1.52 3.45 0.26
C LEU A 148 1.92 3.30 1.72
N ALA A 149 2.43 2.14 2.12
CA ALA A 149 2.96 1.92 3.46
C ALA A 149 4.07 2.92 3.79
N ARG A 150 5.02 3.13 2.87
CA ARG A 150 6.09 4.13 3.01
C ARG A 150 5.53 5.55 3.12
N ALA A 151 4.57 5.93 2.29
CA ALA A 151 3.98 7.27 2.33
C ALA A 151 3.23 7.54 3.65
N ILE A 152 2.51 6.54 4.18
CA ILE A 152 1.86 6.65 5.49
C ILE A 152 2.90 6.79 6.62
N LEU A 153 3.98 6.02 6.57
CA LEU A 153 5.10 6.15 7.51
C LEU A 153 5.72 7.56 7.44
N ASP A 154 6.06 8.03 6.24
CA ASP A 154 6.64 9.37 6.02
C ASP A 154 5.74 10.46 6.63
N HIS A 155 4.42 10.34 6.46
CA HIS A 155 3.45 11.26 7.05
C HIS A 155 3.47 11.22 8.58
N CYS A 156 3.39 10.02 9.18
CA CYS A 156 3.37 9.86 10.64
C CYS A 156 4.67 10.30 11.32
N GLN A 157 5.80 10.27 10.61
CA GLN A 157 7.09 10.76 11.14
C GLN A 157 7.23 12.29 11.06
N SER A 158 6.56 12.93 10.10
CA SER A 158 6.71 14.38 9.83
C SER A 158 5.51 15.21 10.28
N SER A 159 4.40 14.59 10.66
CA SER A 159 3.16 15.27 11.00
C SER A 159 2.39 14.57 12.13
N ALA A 160 1.80 15.37 13.02
CA ALA A 160 0.84 14.90 14.03
C ALA A 160 -0.59 14.76 13.47
N SER A 161 -0.84 15.19 12.22
CA SER A 161 -2.16 15.11 11.60
C SER A 161 -2.57 13.65 11.36
N LEU A 162 -3.80 13.30 11.75
CA LEU A 162 -4.42 12.01 11.37
C LEU A 162 -4.93 12.00 9.93
N ASN A 163 -5.04 13.17 9.32
CA ASN A 163 -5.56 13.39 7.99
C ASN A 163 -4.41 13.37 6.97
N VAL A 164 -4.46 12.47 5.99
CA VAL A 164 -3.48 12.34 4.91
C VAL A 164 -4.17 12.53 3.56
N SER A 165 -3.85 13.59 2.83
CA SER A 165 -4.49 13.90 1.55
C SER A 165 -4.02 12.97 0.42
N TYR A 166 -4.89 12.71 -0.55
CA TYR A 166 -4.53 11.96 -1.76
C TYR A 166 -3.51 12.71 -2.62
N GLU A 167 -3.49 14.04 -2.57
CA GLU A 167 -2.44 14.87 -3.19
C GLU A 167 -1.07 14.55 -2.59
N TYR A 168 -0.96 14.51 -1.24
CA TYR A 168 0.28 14.13 -0.57
C TYR A 168 0.71 12.71 -0.97
N LEU A 169 -0.21 11.75 -0.97
CA LEU A 169 0.09 10.38 -1.38
C LEU A 169 0.56 10.31 -2.85
N ALA A 170 -0.06 11.10 -3.74
CA ALA A 170 0.32 11.20 -5.14
C ALA A 170 1.71 11.81 -5.33
N GLU A 171 2.05 12.85 -4.58
CA GLU A 171 3.39 13.47 -4.55
C GLU A 171 4.46 12.45 -4.10
N ARG A 172 4.19 11.73 -3.00
CA ARG A 172 5.10 10.68 -2.51
C ARG A 172 5.29 9.58 -3.55
N PHE A 173 4.20 9.11 -4.17
CA PHE A 173 4.26 8.13 -5.26
C PHE A 173 5.11 8.65 -6.42
N LEU A 174 4.83 9.86 -6.91
CA LEU A 174 5.62 10.45 -8.00
C LEU A 174 7.11 10.42 -7.66
N LYS A 175 7.51 10.89 -6.47
CA LYS A 175 8.91 10.93 -6.06
C LYS A 175 9.54 9.53 -6.02
N TYR A 176 8.89 8.55 -5.39
CA TYR A 176 9.44 7.19 -5.30
C TYR A 176 9.57 6.53 -6.67
N TYR A 177 8.50 6.61 -7.48
CA TYR A 177 8.43 5.96 -8.78
C TYR A 177 9.30 6.65 -9.82
N TRP A 178 9.49 7.97 -9.74
CA TRP A 178 10.39 8.70 -10.64
C TRP A 178 11.83 8.21 -10.48
N HIS A 179 12.34 8.11 -9.25
CA HIS A 179 13.69 7.59 -9.03
C HIS A 179 13.80 6.16 -9.58
N GLN A 180 12.83 5.33 -9.26
CA GLN A 180 12.91 3.93 -9.66
C GLN A 180 12.82 3.76 -11.19
N ILE A 181 11.99 4.53 -11.90
CA ILE A 181 11.75 4.37 -13.34
C ILE A 181 12.74 5.17 -14.18
N CYS A 182 12.98 6.43 -13.83
CA CYS A 182 13.78 7.37 -14.61
C CYS A 182 15.27 7.30 -14.27
N LYS A 183 15.62 7.11 -12.99
CA LYS A 183 17.03 7.12 -12.55
C LYS A 183 17.64 5.72 -12.50
N TYR A 184 16.92 4.74 -11.97
CA TYR A 184 17.44 3.38 -11.78
C TYR A 184 16.92 2.35 -12.79
N HIS A 185 15.92 2.72 -13.59
CA HIS A 185 15.31 1.86 -14.61
C HIS A 185 14.79 0.51 -14.09
N ILE A 186 14.33 0.44 -12.84
CA ILE A 186 13.81 -0.77 -12.19
C ILE A 186 12.30 -0.86 -12.40
N ARG A 187 11.81 -2.00 -12.88
CA ARG A 187 10.38 -2.29 -13.07
C ARG A 187 9.65 -2.51 -11.75
N GLN A 188 8.35 -2.27 -11.75
CA GLN A 188 7.50 -2.19 -10.55
C GLN A 188 6.45 -3.30 -10.45
N ASP A 189 6.27 -4.07 -11.50
CA ASP A 189 5.21 -5.08 -11.61
C ASP A 189 5.65 -6.24 -12.52
N PHE A 190 5.04 -7.40 -12.31
CA PHE A 190 5.26 -8.59 -13.15
C PHE A 190 4.64 -8.44 -14.55
N HIS A 191 3.78 -7.45 -14.75
CA HIS A 191 3.04 -7.23 -15.99
C HIS A 191 3.95 -6.62 -17.05
N THR A 192 4.56 -7.47 -17.87
CA THR A 192 5.37 -7.03 -18.99
C THR A 192 4.53 -6.29 -20.04
N ILE A 193 3.28 -6.73 -20.28
CA ILE A 193 2.45 -6.19 -21.37
C ILE A 193 1.73 -4.89 -20.95
N LYS A 194 0.98 -4.91 -19.85
CA LYS A 194 0.16 -3.77 -19.41
C LYS A 194 0.89 -3.02 -18.30
N LYS A 195 1.44 -1.84 -18.64
CA LYS A 195 2.12 -0.96 -17.68
C LYS A 195 1.16 -0.43 -16.61
N ALA A 196 1.64 -0.34 -15.37
CA ALA A 196 0.91 0.31 -14.29
C ALA A 196 0.67 1.82 -14.57
N ALA A 197 -0.41 2.37 -14.01
CA ALA A 197 -0.83 3.75 -14.25
C ALA A 197 0.27 4.78 -13.96
N VAL A 198 0.93 4.67 -12.80
CA VAL A 198 2.05 5.56 -12.41
C VAL A 198 3.21 5.50 -13.42
N VAL A 199 3.51 4.31 -13.95
CA VAL A 199 4.60 4.11 -14.92
C VAL A 199 4.26 4.79 -16.23
N THR A 200 3.03 4.59 -16.72
CA THR A 200 2.54 5.25 -17.94
C THR A 200 2.54 6.78 -17.79
N ILE A 201 2.09 7.31 -16.64
CA ILE A 201 2.08 8.75 -16.38
C ILE A 201 3.51 9.31 -16.42
N ILE A 202 4.43 8.69 -15.67
CA ILE A 202 5.82 9.14 -15.56
C ILE A 202 6.52 9.10 -16.92
N GLN A 203 6.41 7.99 -17.67
CA GLN A 203 7.05 7.86 -18.98
C GLN A 203 6.49 8.83 -20.04
N ASN A 204 5.21 9.16 -19.96
CA ASN A 204 4.59 10.10 -20.90
C ASN A 204 4.98 11.55 -20.64
N ILE A 205 5.15 11.93 -19.37
CA ILE A 205 5.47 13.30 -18.95
C ILE A 205 6.99 13.52 -19.00
N PHE A 206 7.76 12.63 -18.39
CA PHE A 206 9.21 12.73 -18.24
C PHE A 206 9.92 11.86 -19.28
N LYS A 207 9.69 12.15 -20.57
CA LYS A 207 10.34 11.43 -21.68
C LYS A 207 11.86 11.55 -21.64
N GLU A 208 12.34 12.75 -21.31
CA GLU A 208 13.75 13.08 -21.10
C GLU A 208 13.91 13.61 -19.67
N PRO A 209 13.95 12.70 -18.67
CA PRO A 209 14.03 13.12 -17.28
C PRO A 209 15.41 13.75 -17.01
N PRO A 210 15.48 14.85 -16.24
CA PRO A 210 16.76 15.41 -15.81
C PRO A 210 17.49 14.45 -14.85
N GLY A 211 18.78 14.70 -14.59
CA GLY A 211 19.60 13.83 -13.72
C GLY A 211 19.15 13.76 -12.24
N SER A 212 18.31 14.68 -11.79
CA SER A 212 17.70 14.69 -10.46
C SER A 212 16.24 15.12 -10.51
N PHE A 213 15.42 14.59 -9.60
CA PHE A 213 14.00 14.93 -9.49
C PHE A 213 13.79 16.43 -9.21
N ASP A 214 14.68 17.04 -8.44
CA ASP A 214 14.58 18.46 -8.06
C ASP A 214 14.80 19.42 -9.25
N LEU A 215 15.33 18.91 -10.36
CA LEU A 215 15.51 19.65 -11.62
C LEU A 215 14.32 19.51 -12.58
N CYS A 216 13.29 18.74 -12.21
CA CYS A 216 12.08 18.62 -13.01
C CYS A 216 11.33 19.95 -13.09
N ARG A 217 10.74 20.24 -14.26
CA ARG A 217 9.87 21.40 -14.44
C ARG A 217 8.68 21.32 -13.50
N LYS A 218 8.37 22.41 -12.80
CA LYS A 218 7.30 22.45 -11.80
C LYS A 218 5.95 22.10 -12.42
N GLU A 219 5.71 22.55 -13.65
CA GLU A 219 4.47 22.29 -14.38
C GLU A 219 4.28 20.80 -14.66
N ASP A 220 5.36 20.10 -15.01
CA ASP A 220 5.36 18.65 -15.26
C ASP A 220 5.14 17.86 -13.97
N VAL A 221 5.78 18.28 -12.88
CA VAL A 221 5.58 17.69 -11.54
C VAL A 221 4.13 17.84 -11.11
N THR A 222 3.57 19.05 -11.15
CA THR A 222 2.17 19.31 -10.79
C THR A 222 1.20 18.49 -11.65
N ARG A 223 1.42 18.45 -12.98
CA ARG A 223 0.62 17.65 -13.90
C ARG A 223 0.69 16.15 -13.57
N ALA A 224 1.86 15.65 -13.22
CA ALA A 224 2.03 14.24 -12.85
C ALA A 224 1.32 13.91 -11.53
N ILE A 225 1.40 14.78 -10.53
CA ILE A 225 0.70 14.64 -9.24
C ILE A 225 -0.81 14.56 -9.48
N ASP A 226 -1.40 15.50 -10.23
CA ASP A 226 -2.83 15.51 -10.54
C ASP A 226 -3.30 14.22 -11.23
N LEU A 227 -2.53 13.75 -12.22
CA LEU A 227 -2.85 12.52 -12.93
C LEU A 227 -2.72 11.28 -12.05
N ILE A 228 -1.71 11.22 -11.17
CA ILE A 228 -1.53 10.11 -10.22
C ILE A 228 -2.67 10.13 -9.20
N GLN A 229 -3.00 11.28 -8.64
CA GLN A 229 -4.13 11.44 -7.72
C GLN A 229 -5.41 10.94 -8.37
N LYS A 230 -5.74 11.40 -9.59
CA LYS A 230 -6.96 11.00 -10.31
C LYS A 230 -7.01 9.53 -10.69
N ARG A 231 -5.88 8.91 -11.06
CA ARG A 231 -5.86 7.55 -11.65
C ARG A 231 -5.44 6.45 -10.68
N VAL A 232 -4.80 6.79 -9.56
CA VAL A 232 -4.29 5.83 -8.56
C VAL A 232 -5.02 6.00 -7.22
N PHE A 233 -5.31 7.24 -6.83
CA PHE A 233 -5.98 7.60 -5.58
C PHE A 233 -7.37 8.19 -5.82
N GLY A 234 -7.96 7.96 -7.00
CA GLY A 234 -9.27 8.52 -7.32
C GLY A 234 -10.39 7.89 -6.48
N HIS A 235 -11.62 7.95 -6.96
CA HIS A 235 -12.75 7.40 -6.24
C HIS A 235 -12.91 5.88 -6.47
N ALA A 236 -13.13 5.12 -5.39
CA ALA A 236 -13.43 3.68 -5.45
C ALA A 236 -14.61 3.34 -6.38
N ARG A 237 -15.70 4.12 -6.34
CA ARG A 237 -16.89 3.92 -7.20
C ARG A 237 -16.57 4.04 -8.68
N GLN A 238 -15.61 4.90 -9.02
CA GLN A 238 -15.13 5.10 -10.39
C GLN A 238 -14.02 4.12 -10.79
N LYS A 239 -13.64 3.20 -9.89
CA LYS A 239 -12.53 2.24 -10.07
C LYS A 239 -11.18 2.91 -10.33
N THR A 240 -11.01 4.15 -9.89
CA THR A 240 -9.76 4.92 -10.00
C THR A 240 -8.95 4.96 -8.70
N SER A 241 -9.49 4.41 -7.61
CA SER A 241 -8.72 4.06 -6.41
C SER A 241 -8.12 2.66 -6.56
N ILE A 242 -6.82 2.58 -6.84
CA ILE A 242 -6.14 1.31 -7.15
C ILE A 242 -5.60 0.65 -5.88
N VAL A 243 -5.20 1.43 -4.88
CA VAL A 243 -4.46 0.92 -3.71
C VAL A 243 -5.15 1.20 -2.37
N VAL A 244 -5.75 2.37 -2.16
CA VAL A 244 -6.24 2.81 -0.84
C VAL A 244 -7.23 1.83 -0.23
N HIS A 245 -8.26 1.43 -0.98
CA HIS A 245 -9.28 0.49 -0.49
C HIS A 245 -8.80 -0.97 -0.46
N LYS A 246 -7.65 -1.28 -1.07
CA LYS A 246 -7.11 -2.66 -1.18
C LYS A 246 -5.94 -2.93 -0.23
N PHE A 247 -5.34 -1.89 0.32
CA PHE A 247 -4.14 -1.98 1.15
C PHE A 247 -4.39 -2.89 2.37
N GLN A 248 -5.48 -2.60 3.08
CA GLN A 248 -5.88 -3.27 4.33
C GLN A 248 -6.63 -4.60 4.12
N ASN A 249 -6.61 -5.15 2.90
CA ASN A 249 -7.18 -6.45 2.59
C ASN A 249 -6.13 -7.55 2.78
N ILE A 250 -6.47 -8.54 3.61
CA ILE A 250 -5.62 -9.69 3.94
C ILE A 250 -6.33 -10.96 3.48
N ARG A 251 -5.59 -11.86 2.82
CA ARG A 251 -6.12 -13.18 2.43
C ARG A 251 -6.07 -14.13 3.62
N VAL A 252 -7.21 -14.68 3.99
CA VAL A 252 -7.36 -15.73 5.01
C VAL A 252 -7.93 -16.97 4.33
N GLY A 253 -7.06 -17.94 4.05
CA GLY A 253 -7.40 -19.12 3.25
C GLY A 253 -7.86 -18.75 1.83
N ARG A 254 -9.13 -19.03 1.53
CA ARG A 254 -9.76 -18.69 0.24
C ARG A 254 -10.46 -17.34 0.23
N HIS A 255 -10.62 -16.70 1.39
CA HIS A 255 -11.35 -15.44 1.53
C HIS A 255 -10.41 -14.25 1.63
N VAL A 256 -10.92 -13.07 1.24
CA VAL A 256 -10.24 -11.78 1.45
C VAL A 256 -11.03 -11.03 2.50
N VAL A 257 -10.36 -10.66 3.60
CA VAL A 257 -10.97 -9.94 4.73
C VAL A 257 -10.43 -8.51 4.75
N GLU A 258 -11.34 -7.55 4.79
CA GLU A 258 -11.03 -6.13 4.98
C GLU A 258 -10.93 -5.83 6.47
N GLN A 259 -9.79 -5.29 6.91
CA GLN A 259 -9.51 -5.12 8.33
C GLN A 259 -9.76 -3.71 8.88
N ARG A 260 -9.60 -2.68 8.03
CA ARG A 260 -9.73 -1.23 8.36
C ARG A 260 -9.03 -0.73 9.63
N SER A 261 -8.01 -1.43 10.11
CA SER A 261 -7.40 -1.12 11.42
C SER A 261 -6.45 0.09 11.41
N PHE A 262 -5.98 0.51 10.24
CA PHE A 262 -5.02 1.61 10.10
C PHE A 262 -5.68 2.93 9.74
N TYR A 263 -6.65 2.92 8.83
CA TYR A 263 -7.33 4.14 8.38
C TYR A 263 -8.71 3.87 7.77
N GLU A 264 -9.52 4.93 7.70
CA GLU A 264 -10.74 4.99 6.89
C GLU A 264 -10.52 5.92 5.67
N PRO A 265 -10.86 5.49 4.44
CA PRO A 265 -10.80 6.35 3.27
C PRO A 265 -12.03 7.28 3.17
N ASP A 266 -11.79 8.53 2.80
CA ASP A 266 -12.80 9.53 2.50
C ASP A 266 -12.56 10.08 1.09
N ASP A 267 -13.10 9.37 0.09
CA ASP A 267 -12.91 9.70 -1.32
C ASP A 267 -13.50 11.08 -1.70
N ASN A 268 -14.54 11.54 -0.98
CA ASN A 268 -15.16 12.84 -1.23
C ASN A 268 -14.25 13.99 -0.78
N MET A 269 -13.59 13.81 0.36
CA MET A 269 -12.57 14.74 0.86
C MET A 269 -11.16 14.43 0.30
N GLN A 270 -11.05 13.43 -0.58
CA GLN A 270 -9.80 12.98 -1.20
C GLN A 270 -8.68 12.74 -0.19
N MET A 271 -8.94 11.93 0.83
CA MET A 271 -8.00 11.68 1.92
C MET A 271 -8.20 10.32 2.58
N ILE A 272 -7.20 9.87 3.34
CA ILE A 272 -7.39 8.84 4.37
C ILE A 272 -7.33 9.49 5.76
N ARG A 273 -8.09 8.93 6.69
CA ARG A 273 -8.09 9.31 8.11
C ARG A 273 -7.51 8.16 8.93
N LEU A 274 -6.31 8.35 9.45
CA LEU A 274 -5.65 7.39 10.32
C LEU A 274 -6.42 7.26 11.64
N THR A 275 -6.47 6.05 12.19
CA THR A 275 -6.88 5.89 13.58
C THR A 275 -5.77 6.46 14.48
N PRO A 276 -6.10 7.05 15.66
CA PRO A 276 -5.08 7.53 16.60
C PRO A 276 -4.07 6.44 16.96
N GLN A 277 -4.55 5.21 17.16
CA GLN A 277 -3.74 4.05 17.48
C GLN A 277 -2.76 3.70 16.34
N ALA A 278 -3.20 3.81 15.08
CA ALA A 278 -2.34 3.59 13.93
C ALA A 278 -1.27 4.67 13.78
N HIS A 279 -1.64 5.94 13.98
CA HIS A 279 -0.68 7.03 13.97
C HIS A 279 0.41 6.81 15.02
N ASP A 280 0.04 6.49 16.25
CA ASP A 280 0.98 6.18 17.33
C ASP A 280 1.82 4.95 17.02
N PHE A 281 1.22 3.88 16.50
CA PHE A 281 1.94 2.69 16.07
C PHE A 281 3.00 3.01 14.99
N PHE A 282 2.63 3.72 13.93
CA PHE A 282 3.55 4.09 12.86
C PHE A 282 4.65 5.05 13.34
N ARG A 283 4.30 5.99 14.21
CA ARG A 283 5.24 6.95 14.78
C ARG A 283 6.27 6.26 15.68
N LEU A 284 5.81 5.47 16.65
CA LEU A 284 6.66 4.82 17.66
C LEU A 284 7.52 3.68 17.10
N ASN A 285 7.08 3.02 16.02
CA ASN A 285 7.79 1.87 15.44
C ASN A 285 8.45 2.19 14.08
N GLY A 286 8.43 3.46 13.66
CA GLY A 286 8.81 3.88 12.30
C GLY A 286 10.12 3.29 11.80
N HIS A 287 11.18 3.34 12.60
CA HIS A 287 12.50 2.81 12.23
C HIS A 287 12.47 1.31 11.83
N ILE A 288 11.75 0.47 12.57
CA ILE A 288 11.64 -0.97 12.26
C ILE A 288 10.71 -1.17 11.07
N LEU A 289 9.59 -0.45 11.03
CA LEU A 289 8.61 -0.57 9.95
C LEU A 289 9.18 -0.15 8.59
N TYR A 290 10.04 0.87 8.54
CA TYR A 290 10.76 1.24 7.32
C TYR A 290 11.63 0.08 6.82
N LYS A 291 12.39 -0.56 7.72
CA LYS A 291 13.21 -1.73 7.34
C LYS A 291 12.35 -2.83 6.76
N SER A 292 11.20 -3.14 7.38
CA SER A 292 10.26 -4.13 6.86
C SER A 292 9.69 -3.75 5.49
N VAL A 293 9.29 -2.49 5.28
CA VAL A 293 8.80 -2.02 3.98
C VAL A 293 9.87 -2.13 2.91
N PHE A 294 11.09 -1.65 3.17
CA PHE A 294 12.17 -1.70 2.19
C PHE A 294 12.64 -3.12 1.90
N PHE A 295 12.68 -3.97 2.92
CA PHE A 295 13.02 -5.38 2.76
C PHE A 295 12.03 -6.10 1.84
N GLU A 296 10.74 -6.03 2.15
CA GLU A 296 9.69 -6.68 1.35
C GLU A 296 9.59 -6.07 -0.06
N TRP A 297 9.78 -4.76 -0.19
CA TRP A 297 9.79 -4.09 -1.48
C TRP A 297 11.01 -4.54 -2.31
N ALA A 298 12.21 -4.54 -1.76
CA ALA A 298 13.41 -4.98 -2.46
C ALA A 298 13.32 -6.45 -2.88
N LYS A 299 12.87 -7.33 -1.99
CA LYS A 299 12.62 -8.77 -2.30
C LYS A 299 11.59 -8.95 -3.43
N PHE A 300 10.55 -8.12 -3.46
CA PHE A 300 9.59 -8.11 -4.56
C PHE A 300 10.23 -7.65 -5.88
N LEU A 301 11.05 -6.58 -5.84
CA LEU A 301 11.69 -6.01 -7.01
C LEU A 301 12.71 -6.95 -7.65
N GLU A 302 13.47 -7.72 -6.87
CA GLU A 302 14.40 -8.72 -7.41
C GLU A 302 13.66 -9.69 -8.35
N ARG A 303 12.52 -10.23 -7.93
CA ARG A 303 11.72 -11.17 -8.74
C ARG A 303 11.06 -10.55 -9.97
N VAL A 304 10.77 -9.25 -9.92
CA VAL A 304 10.17 -8.52 -11.04
C VAL A 304 11.21 -8.23 -12.13
N ASN A 305 12.47 -8.11 -11.75
CA ASN A 305 13.57 -7.70 -12.61
C ASN A 305 14.57 -8.85 -12.74
N GLY A 306 14.36 -9.73 -13.73
CA GLY A 306 15.07 -11.00 -13.85
C GLY A 306 16.59 -10.91 -14.08
N SER A 307 17.15 -9.72 -14.31
CA SER A 307 18.60 -9.50 -14.39
C SER A 307 19.25 -9.16 -13.04
N LEU A 308 18.47 -8.94 -11.97
CA LEU A 308 19.00 -8.66 -10.64
C LEU A 308 19.51 -9.95 -9.96
N PRO A 309 20.54 -9.86 -9.09
CA PRO A 309 21.26 -11.03 -8.58
C PRO A 309 20.53 -11.84 -7.49
N MET A 310 19.28 -11.53 -7.17
CA MET A 310 18.50 -12.21 -6.11
C MET A 310 19.21 -12.23 -4.75
N LEU A 311 19.93 -11.16 -4.40
CA LEU A 311 20.80 -11.11 -3.21
C LEU A 311 20.02 -11.34 -1.92
N LEU A 312 18.87 -10.68 -1.75
CA LEU A 312 18.07 -10.85 -0.52
C LEU A 312 17.56 -12.27 -0.40
N SER A 313 17.05 -12.83 -1.50
CA SER A 313 16.54 -14.19 -1.54
C SER A 313 17.64 -15.23 -1.25
N LYS A 314 18.85 -15.01 -1.76
CA LYS A 314 20.03 -15.85 -1.51
C LYS A 314 20.52 -15.76 -0.06
N VAL A 315 20.48 -14.57 0.55
CA VAL A 315 20.89 -14.37 1.95
C VAL A 315 19.91 -15.01 2.93
N GLU A 316 18.61 -14.92 2.67
CA GLU A 316 17.61 -15.55 3.53
C GLU A 316 17.78 -17.07 3.61
N GLN A 317 18.27 -17.73 2.54
CA GLN A 317 18.47 -19.19 2.44
C GLN A 317 17.26 -20.06 2.88
N ASP A 318 16.09 -19.46 3.07
CA ASP A 318 15.06 -20.07 3.89
C ASP A 318 14.17 -20.97 3.03
N ASN A 319 14.39 -22.29 3.15
CA ASN A 319 13.46 -23.36 2.78
C ASN A 319 12.65 -23.13 1.50
N ILE A 320 13.30 -22.69 0.41
CA ILE A 320 12.64 -22.64 -0.90
C ILE A 320 12.36 -24.10 -1.28
N LYS A 321 11.12 -24.55 -1.02
CA LYS A 321 10.58 -25.73 -1.67
C LYS A 321 10.68 -25.47 -3.17
N ARG A 322 11.70 -26.05 -3.81
CA ARG A 322 11.87 -26.02 -5.26
C ARG A 322 10.53 -26.37 -5.86
N ARG A 323 10.01 -25.51 -6.72
CA ARG A 323 8.74 -25.80 -7.37
C ARG A 323 8.97 -27.00 -8.27
N GLY A 324 8.00 -27.92 -8.32
CA GLY A 324 8.09 -29.03 -9.25
C GLY A 324 8.21 -28.51 -10.67
N LEU A 325 9.31 -28.83 -11.36
CA LEU A 325 9.55 -28.40 -12.74
C LEU A 325 8.71 -29.18 -13.78
N VAL A 326 7.80 -30.05 -13.31
CA VAL A 326 6.89 -30.86 -14.13
C VAL A 326 6.09 -30.02 -15.12
N LEU A 327 5.65 -28.83 -14.71
CA LEU A 327 4.92 -27.92 -15.62
C LEU A 327 5.79 -27.45 -16.80
N TYR A 328 7.06 -27.13 -16.53
CA TYR A 328 8.01 -26.76 -17.58
C TYR A 328 8.31 -27.96 -18.48
N ARG A 329 8.59 -29.13 -17.89
CA ARG A 329 8.81 -30.37 -18.62
C ARG A 329 7.69 -30.66 -19.62
N ASN A 330 6.45 -30.70 -19.12
CA ASN A 330 5.28 -31.00 -19.93
C ASN A 330 5.05 -29.94 -21.02
N LYS A 331 5.34 -28.67 -20.72
CA LYS A 331 5.18 -27.61 -21.71
C LYS A 331 6.23 -27.69 -22.81
N TYR A 332 7.48 -27.98 -22.47
CA TYR A 332 8.59 -28.04 -23.41
C TYR A 332 8.55 -29.29 -24.30
N LEU A 333 8.06 -30.42 -23.77
CA LEU A 333 7.86 -31.66 -24.53
C LEU A 333 6.88 -31.50 -25.71
N GLN A 334 6.09 -30.43 -25.75
CA GLN A 334 5.22 -30.11 -26.89
C GLN A 334 5.99 -29.55 -28.09
N TYR A 335 7.27 -29.18 -27.92
CA TYR A 335 8.07 -28.46 -28.91
C TYR A 335 9.38 -29.17 -29.26
N THR A 336 9.85 -30.06 -28.40
CA THR A 336 11.05 -30.87 -28.64
C THR A 336 10.97 -32.19 -27.86
N ASP A 337 11.47 -33.24 -28.49
CA ASP A 337 11.61 -34.59 -27.96
C ASP A 337 13.08 -35.04 -27.94
N GLU A 338 14.04 -34.10 -28.03
CA GLU A 338 15.48 -34.38 -28.01
C GLU A 338 16.15 -33.75 -26.78
N CYS A 339 17.20 -34.41 -26.28
CA CYS A 339 18.04 -33.87 -25.23
C CYS A 339 18.75 -32.62 -25.74
N PHE A 340 18.68 -31.52 -24.99
CA PHE A 340 19.31 -30.26 -25.39
C PHE A 340 20.83 -30.39 -25.62
N TYR A 341 21.48 -31.27 -24.86
CA TYR A 341 22.93 -31.50 -24.90
C TYR A 341 23.31 -32.50 -26.00
N CYS A 342 23.04 -33.80 -25.79
CA CYS A 342 23.48 -34.86 -26.70
C CYS A 342 22.60 -35.09 -27.93
N LYS A 343 21.49 -34.35 -28.07
CA LYS A 343 20.50 -34.46 -29.15
C LYS A 343 19.81 -35.82 -29.31
N ASN A 344 20.07 -36.79 -28.42
CA ASN A 344 19.36 -38.07 -28.40
C ASN A 344 17.87 -37.89 -28.05
N MET A 345 17.01 -38.73 -28.61
CA MET A 345 15.58 -38.73 -28.28
C MET A 345 15.31 -38.97 -26.79
N LEU A 346 14.45 -38.15 -26.22
CA LEU A 346 13.94 -38.21 -24.86
C LEU A 346 12.78 -39.21 -24.77
N LYS A 347 13.00 -40.29 -24.02
CA LYS A 347 11.91 -41.23 -23.68
C LYS A 347 11.18 -40.75 -22.43
N GLY A 348 9.85 -40.79 -22.45
CA GLY A 348 8.94 -40.13 -21.50
C GLY A 348 9.12 -40.41 -19.99
N GLY A 349 10.01 -41.31 -19.57
CA GLY A 349 10.35 -41.59 -18.17
C GLY A 349 11.59 -40.87 -17.63
N HIS A 350 12.58 -40.53 -18.46
CA HIS A 350 13.92 -40.08 -18.03
C HIS A 350 14.26 -38.64 -18.44
N THR A 351 13.27 -37.87 -18.89
CA THR A 351 13.46 -36.45 -19.24
C THR A 351 13.50 -35.60 -17.99
N GLU A 352 14.56 -34.82 -17.83
CA GLU A 352 14.72 -33.88 -16.73
C GLU A 352 14.69 -32.45 -17.28
N VAL A 353 14.39 -31.50 -16.40
CA VAL A 353 14.49 -30.07 -16.70
C VAL A 353 15.77 -29.60 -16.03
N ASP A 354 16.72 -29.13 -16.84
CA ASP A 354 17.99 -28.58 -16.38
C ASP A 354 17.99 -27.05 -16.51
N HIS A 355 18.74 -26.39 -15.65
CA HIS A 355 19.08 -24.98 -15.75
C HIS A 355 20.41 -24.85 -16.50
N LEU A 356 20.43 -24.21 -17.67
CA LEU A 356 21.68 -24.04 -18.43
C LEU A 356 22.74 -23.34 -17.58
N ILE A 357 22.38 -22.19 -17.00
CA ILE A 357 23.18 -21.49 -16.00
C ILE A 357 22.76 -22.01 -14.61
N PRO A 358 23.70 -22.48 -13.77
CA PRO A 358 23.40 -23.12 -12.49
C PRO A 358 22.38 -22.37 -11.63
N TRP A 359 21.43 -23.12 -11.06
CA TRP A 359 20.44 -22.55 -10.14
C TRP A 359 21.09 -21.91 -8.91
N SER A 360 22.23 -22.42 -8.43
CA SER A 360 23.01 -21.80 -7.36
C SER A 360 23.47 -20.38 -7.69
N TYR A 361 23.59 -20.03 -8.98
CA TYR A 361 23.92 -18.70 -9.44
C TYR A 361 22.68 -17.85 -9.75
N ILE A 362 21.71 -18.37 -10.52
CA ILE A 362 20.51 -17.60 -10.90
C ILE A 362 19.49 -17.49 -9.76
N PHE A 363 19.32 -18.55 -8.99
CA PHE A 363 18.41 -18.66 -7.84
C PHE A 363 16.91 -18.55 -8.19
N GLU A 364 16.55 -18.80 -9.45
CA GLU A 364 15.17 -18.81 -9.93
C GLU A 364 14.95 -19.90 -10.99
N ASP A 365 13.74 -20.48 -11.00
CA ASP A 365 13.27 -21.43 -12.01
C ASP A 365 12.69 -20.69 -13.24
N GLU A 366 13.50 -19.83 -13.87
CA GLU A 366 13.07 -18.97 -14.97
C GLU A 366 13.13 -19.68 -16.34
N ALA A 367 12.02 -19.66 -17.08
CA ALA A 367 11.86 -20.39 -18.34
C ALA A 367 12.94 -20.07 -19.39
N TRP A 368 13.48 -18.85 -19.42
CA TRP A 368 14.55 -18.49 -20.35
C TRP A 368 15.83 -19.32 -20.15
N ASN A 369 16.05 -19.86 -18.95
CA ASN A 369 17.24 -20.62 -18.56
C ASN A 369 17.02 -22.15 -18.54
N LEU A 370 15.78 -22.61 -18.77
CA LEU A 370 15.41 -24.04 -18.63
C LEU A 370 15.49 -24.78 -19.95
N VAL A 371 16.05 -25.99 -19.94
CA VAL A 371 16.14 -26.90 -21.10
C VAL A 371 15.69 -28.31 -20.73
N LEU A 372 15.32 -29.12 -21.72
CA LEU A 372 15.11 -30.56 -21.51
C LEU A 372 16.42 -31.32 -21.68
N ALA A 373 16.74 -32.20 -20.74
CA ALA A 373 17.95 -33.01 -20.77
C ALA A 373 17.64 -34.48 -20.45
N CYS A 374 18.46 -35.40 -20.94
CA CYS A 374 18.48 -36.77 -20.44
C CYS A 374 19.18 -36.80 -19.08
N HIS A 375 18.89 -37.84 -18.29
CA HIS A 375 19.43 -38.03 -16.95
C HIS A 375 20.96 -37.98 -16.94
N GLU A 376 21.64 -38.63 -17.89
CA GLU A 376 23.09 -38.69 -17.96
C GLU A 376 23.72 -37.30 -18.19
N CYS A 377 23.14 -36.49 -19.08
CA CYS A 377 23.65 -35.15 -19.36
C CYS A 377 23.40 -34.20 -18.19
N ASN A 378 22.19 -34.21 -17.62
CA ASN A 378 21.85 -33.36 -16.47
C ASN A 378 22.70 -33.71 -15.24
N HIS A 379 22.85 -35.00 -14.94
CA HIS A 379 23.69 -35.46 -13.84
C HIS A 379 25.17 -35.12 -14.05
N LYS A 380 25.68 -35.28 -15.29
CA LYS A 380 27.06 -34.90 -15.63
C LYS A 380 27.26 -33.39 -15.46
N LYS A 381 26.33 -32.56 -15.92
CA LYS A 381 26.40 -31.10 -15.79
C LYS A 381 26.31 -30.65 -14.34
N SER A 382 25.38 -31.20 -13.57
CA SER A 382 25.16 -30.82 -12.17
C SER A 382 25.08 -29.28 -12.03
N ASN A 383 25.78 -28.70 -11.06
CA ASN A 383 25.88 -27.26 -10.85
C ASN A 383 26.98 -26.57 -11.67
N SER A 384 27.55 -27.21 -12.69
CA SER A 384 28.56 -26.61 -13.56
C SER A 384 27.94 -25.91 -14.77
N LEU A 385 28.71 -25.05 -15.43
CA LEU A 385 28.33 -24.52 -16.74
C LEU A 385 28.56 -25.57 -17.84
N PRO A 386 27.75 -25.58 -18.91
CA PRO A 386 28.09 -26.29 -20.14
C PRO A 386 29.13 -25.49 -20.95
N GLN A 387 29.61 -26.02 -22.08
CA GLN A 387 30.40 -25.25 -23.05
C GLN A 387 29.59 -24.09 -23.66
N GLU A 388 30.26 -23.02 -24.10
CA GLU A 388 29.63 -21.79 -24.63
C GLU A 388 28.78 -22.03 -25.90
N GLU A 389 29.04 -23.11 -26.63
CA GLU A 389 28.20 -23.54 -27.76
C GLU A 389 26.74 -23.77 -27.33
N PHE A 390 26.52 -24.34 -26.14
CA PHE A 390 25.18 -24.58 -25.59
C PHE A 390 24.48 -23.29 -25.16
N LEU A 391 25.22 -22.23 -24.82
CA LEU A 391 24.67 -20.89 -24.60
C LEU A 391 24.12 -20.31 -25.91
N SER A 392 24.88 -20.46 -27.00
CA SER A 392 24.45 -20.02 -28.33
C SER A 392 23.20 -20.78 -28.79
N ASP A 393 23.15 -22.09 -28.57
CA ASP A 393 21.95 -22.91 -28.82
C ASP A 393 20.74 -22.46 -28.00
N LEU A 394 20.97 -22.09 -26.72
CA LEU A 394 19.90 -21.63 -25.84
C LEU A 394 19.28 -20.34 -26.38
N VAL A 395 20.11 -19.37 -26.75
CA VAL A 395 19.68 -18.09 -27.31
C VAL A 395 18.89 -18.30 -28.59
N LYS A 396 19.40 -19.12 -29.54
CA LYS A 396 18.70 -19.45 -30.79
C LYS A 396 17.34 -20.09 -30.55
N ARG A 397 17.28 -21.08 -29.63
CA ARG A 397 16.02 -21.74 -29.26
C ARG A 397 15.05 -20.74 -28.64
N ASN A 398 15.52 -19.89 -27.73
CA ASN A 398 14.69 -18.89 -27.08
C ASN A 398 14.10 -17.91 -28.11
N GLU A 399 14.92 -17.45 -29.05
CA GLU A 399 14.47 -16.55 -30.12
C GLU A 399 13.39 -17.18 -31.00
N LYS A 400 13.58 -18.44 -31.39
CA LYS A 400 12.64 -19.20 -32.21
C LYS A 400 11.31 -19.46 -31.47
N GLU A 401 11.38 -19.92 -30.23
CA GLU A 401 10.22 -20.45 -29.50
C GLU A 401 9.51 -19.43 -28.61
N GLN A 402 10.04 -18.21 -28.43
CA GLN A 402 9.47 -17.22 -27.52
C GLN A 402 7.99 -16.93 -27.80
N HIS A 403 7.55 -16.89 -29.06
CA HIS A 403 6.14 -16.60 -29.39
C HIS A 403 5.23 -17.84 -29.29
N ASN A 404 5.81 -19.04 -29.28
CA ASN A 404 5.08 -20.31 -29.18
C ASN A 404 4.88 -20.73 -27.72
N ILE A 405 5.85 -20.41 -26.85
CA ILE A 405 5.87 -20.80 -25.45
C ILE A 405 5.58 -19.58 -24.57
N THR A 406 4.32 -19.39 -24.17
CA THR A 406 3.90 -18.19 -23.40
C THR A 406 4.68 -17.96 -22.11
N ILE A 407 5.09 -19.03 -21.41
CA ILE A 407 5.90 -18.92 -20.18
C ILE A 407 7.32 -18.42 -20.47
N LEU A 408 7.89 -18.81 -21.61
CA LEU A 408 9.18 -18.34 -22.10
C LEU A 408 9.09 -16.87 -22.51
N TYR A 409 8.09 -16.49 -23.30
CA TYR A 409 7.82 -15.10 -23.68
C TYR A 409 7.84 -14.14 -22.47
N ARG A 410 7.10 -14.51 -21.42
CA ARG A 410 6.99 -13.69 -20.20
C ARG A 410 8.31 -13.60 -19.45
N SER A 411 9.06 -14.71 -19.39
CA SER A 411 10.35 -14.81 -18.73
C SER A 411 11.42 -13.97 -19.44
N LEU A 412 11.51 -14.03 -20.78
CA LEU A 412 12.44 -13.23 -21.58
C LEU A 412 12.17 -11.72 -21.44
N ARG A 413 10.90 -11.30 -21.41
CA ARG A 413 10.55 -9.89 -21.18
C ARG A 413 10.88 -9.38 -19.78
N ARG A 414 10.91 -10.25 -18.77
CA ARG A 414 11.41 -9.88 -17.44
C ARG A 414 12.92 -9.72 -17.42
N LEU A 415 13.62 -10.55 -18.19
CA LEU A 415 15.08 -10.50 -18.30
C LEU A 415 15.56 -9.24 -19.03
N GLY A 416 15.21 -9.09 -20.30
CA GLY A 416 15.79 -8.06 -21.18
C GLY A 416 15.01 -6.75 -21.32
N ARG A 417 14.07 -6.49 -20.40
CA ARG A 417 13.28 -5.23 -20.37
C ARG A 417 12.72 -4.79 -21.74
N ASP A 418 12.21 -5.76 -22.51
CA ASP A 418 11.57 -5.65 -23.82
C ASP A 418 12.45 -5.65 -25.08
N LYS A 419 13.79 -5.55 -25.01
CA LYS A 419 14.62 -5.56 -26.25
C LYS A 419 15.98 -6.27 -26.20
N ASP A 420 16.59 -6.52 -25.04
CA ASP A 420 18.01 -6.93 -24.96
C ASP A 420 18.25 -8.20 -24.13
N TRP A 421 17.31 -9.15 -24.14
CA TRP A 421 17.39 -10.34 -23.28
C TRP A 421 18.56 -11.25 -23.66
N GLN A 422 18.98 -11.28 -24.92
CA GLN A 422 20.10 -12.07 -25.40
C GLN A 422 21.40 -11.67 -24.69
N GLU A 423 21.64 -10.36 -24.58
CA GLU A 423 22.83 -9.82 -23.91
C GLU A 423 22.81 -10.15 -22.42
N GLU A 424 21.64 -10.08 -21.77
CA GLU A 424 21.50 -10.44 -20.36
C GLU A 424 21.79 -11.94 -20.11
N ILE A 425 21.35 -12.86 -20.98
CA ILE A 425 21.72 -14.28 -20.86
C ILE A 425 23.24 -14.44 -20.96
N ASN A 426 23.89 -13.76 -21.93
CA ASN A 426 25.34 -13.80 -22.09
C ASN A 426 26.06 -13.24 -20.85
N ASN A 427 25.57 -12.13 -20.31
CA ASN A 427 26.12 -11.51 -19.09
C ASN A 427 25.99 -12.44 -17.89
N HIS A 428 24.84 -13.10 -17.72
CA HIS A 428 24.67 -14.09 -16.65
C HIS A 428 25.65 -15.25 -16.79
N TYR A 429 25.85 -15.79 -17.99
CA TYR A 429 26.79 -16.89 -18.21
C TYR A 429 28.23 -16.46 -17.89
N LYS A 430 28.67 -15.31 -18.42
CA LYS A 430 30.02 -14.77 -18.18
C LYS A 430 30.28 -14.45 -16.71
N ASN A 431 29.30 -13.85 -16.03
CA ASN A 431 29.40 -13.54 -14.60
C ASN A 431 29.38 -14.81 -13.74
N CYS A 432 28.57 -15.81 -14.11
CA CYS A 432 28.58 -17.11 -13.45
C CYS A 432 29.97 -17.75 -13.53
N MET A 433 30.57 -17.74 -14.71
CA MET A 433 31.92 -18.25 -14.93
C MET A 433 32.97 -17.48 -14.12
N SER A 434 32.92 -16.14 -14.11
CA SER A 434 33.86 -15.32 -13.34
C SER A 434 33.72 -15.48 -11.82
N TYR A 435 32.57 -15.97 -11.34
CA TYR A 435 32.33 -16.29 -9.93
C TYR A 435 32.80 -17.70 -9.53
N GLY A 436 33.42 -18.44 -10.46
CA GLY A 436 34.05 -19.73 -10.18
C GLY A 436 33.24 -20.96 -10.61
N PHE A 437 32.11 -20.80 -11.29
CA PHE A 437 31.39 -21.92 -11.89
C PHE A 437 32.07 -22.32 -13.20
N LEU A 438 32.89 -23.38 -13.18
CA LEU A 438 33.68 -23.77 -14.34
C LEU A 438 32.83 -24.53 -15.38
N PRO A 439 33.05 -24.29 -16.69
CA PRO A 439 32.46 -25.09 -17.74
C PRO A 439 32.95 -26.54 -17.71
N ILE A 440 32.06 -27.48 -18.01
CA ILE A 440 32.41 -28.88 -18.25
C ILE A 440 32.10 -29.29 -19.69
N LYS A 441 32.81 -30.32 -20.15
CA LYS A 441 32.58 -30.90 -21.48
C LYS A 441 31.34 -31.79 -21.49
N LEU A 442 30.33 -31.42 -22.26
CA LEU A 442 29.14 -32.23 -22.53
C LEU A 442 29.24 -32.87 -23.93
N PRO A 443 28.43 -33.91 -24.21
CA PRO A 443 28.46 -34.62 -25.49
C PRO A 443 28.05 -33.76 -26.67
#